data_AF-A0A959Z4B9-F1
#
_entry.id   AF-A0A959Z4B9-F1
#
_cell.length_a   1.000
_cell.length_b   1.000
_cell.length_c   1.000
_cell.angle_alpha   90.00
_cell.angle_beta   90.00
_cell.angle_gamma   90.00
#
_symmetry.space_group_name_H-M   'P 1'
#
loop_
_entity.id
_entity.type
_entity.pdbx_description
1 polymer ?
#
loop_
_entity_poly.entity_id
_entity_poly.type
_entity_poly.pdbx_seq_one_letter_code
_entity_poly.pdbx_strand_id
1 'polypeptide(L)'
;GMRTLFPLLFVLGLVMKVLHLPFHTVFLLVVLAVWLVWSVVRMVRRQGKPASWAGLAIWAWCLHLVALLKLFLFRTVTLALALLLTFLALVLRIRRKPFWSPTLQKLAGVFILVMLVMAQPTSERFWTTNLWLSVERGTDARSWDKYSYFLTREGHMDQALEANEHALAAARAAGEDDLLPLLELRREAIASGDWPGYGPLPHP
;
A
#
# COMPACT_ATOMS: atom_id res chain seq x y z
N GLY A 1 -24.23 6.70 -10.23
CA GLY A 1 -24.69 5.34 -9.87
C GLY A 1 -23.61 4.61 -9.08
N MET A 2 -23.95 3.65 -8.20
CA MET A 2 -23.01 3.01 -7.26
C MET A 2 -21.71 2.45 -7.89
N ARG A 3 -21.72 2.12 -9.20
CA ARG A 3 -20.54 1.69 -9.97
C ARG A 3 -19.39 2.71 -10.04
N THR A 4 -19.68 4.01 -9.94
CA THR A 4 -18.67 5.08 -9.97
C THR A 4 -18.38 5.65 -8.59
N LEU A 5 -19.29 5.46 -7.63
CA LEU A 5 -19.13 5.94 -6.26
C LEU A 5 -17.95 5.28 -5.54
N PHE A 6 -17.86 3.94 -5.56
CA PHE A 6 -16.78 3.25 -4.84
C PHE A 6 -15.37 3.61 -5.33
N PRO A 7 -15.08 3.68 -6.65
CA PRO A 7 -13.79 4.18 -7.12
C PRO A 7 -13.49 5.61 -6.66
N LEU A 8 -14.49 6.51 -6.64
CA LEU A 8 -14.28 7.90 -6.18
C LEU A 8 -13.98 7.96 -4.68
N LEU A 9 -14.73 7.22 -3.86
CA LEU A 9 -14.45 7.12 -2.43
C LEU A 9 -13.09 6.48 -2.18
N PHE A 10 -12.69 5.48 -2.97
CA PHE A 10 -11.36 4.87 -2.85
C PHE A 10 -10.26 5.87 -3.20
N VAL A 11 -10.40 6.63 -4.28
CA VAL A 11 -9.47 7.71 -4.65
C VAL A 11 -9.40 8.78 -3.55
N LEU A 12 -10.54 9.17 -2.98
CA LEU A 12 -10.56 10.09 -1.84
C LEU A 12 -9.76 9.52 -0.66
N GLY A 13 -9.92 8.24 -0.36
CA GLY A 13 -9.14 7.56 0.69
C GLY A 13 -7.63 7.52 0.38
N LEU A 14 -7.24 7.38 -0.89
CA LEU A 14 -5.84 7.49 -1.30
C LEU A 14 -5.31 8.91 -1.10
N VAL A 15 -6.08 9.94 -1.48
CA VAL A 15 -5.72 11.34 -1.22
C VAL A 15 -5.56 11.58 0.29
N MET A 16 -6.49 11.09 1.12
CA MET A 16 -6.36 11.16 2.57
C MET A 16 -5.09 10.47 3.08
N LYS A 17 -4.71 9.31 2.51
CA LYS A 17 -3.46 8.61 2.86
C LYS A 17 -2.23 9.45 2.52
N VAL A 18 -2.21 10.03 1.32
CA VAL A 18 -1.10 10.87 0.83
C VAL A 18 -0.96 12.12 1.70
N LEU A 19 -2.07 12.72 2.13
CA LEU A 19 -2.13 13.86 3.04
C LEU A 19 -1.98 13.48 4.53
N HIS A 20 -1.74 12.21 4.85
CA HIS A 20 -1.59 11.72 6.22
C HIS A 20 -2.77 12.04 7.17
N LEU A 21 -3.98 12.21 6.63
CA LEU A 21 -5.17 12.48 7.45
C LEU A 21 -5.50 11.29 8.35
N PRO A 22 -6.02 11.51 9.57
CA PRO A 22 -6.36 10.43 10.49
C PRO A 22 -7.40 9.48 9.87
N PHE A 23 -7.37 8.21 10.30
CA PHE A 23 -8.29 7.16 9.86
C PHE A 23 -8.31 6.83 8.35
N HIS A 24 -7.39 7.35 7.53
CA HIS A 24 -7.32 7.08 6.09
C HIS A 24 -7.31 5.57 5.77
N THR A 25 -6.62 4.76 6.58
CA THR A 25 -6.53 3.30 6.37
C THR A 25 -7.86 2.63 6.67
N VAL A 26 -8.51 3.01 7.77
CA VAL A 26 -9.83 2.51 8.17
C VAL A 26 -10.85 2.85 7.10
N PHE A 27 -10.83 4.10 6.61
CA PHE A 27 -11.70 4.55 5.53
C PHE A 27 -11.52 3.73 4.25
N LEU A 28 -10.27 3.51 3.80
CA LEU A 28 -9.98 2.66 2.62
C LEU A 28 -10.52 1.24 2.79
N LEU A 29 -10.31 0.62 3.97
CA LEU A 29 -10.77 -0.74 4.25
C LEU A 29 -12.29 -0.83 4.32
N VAL A 30 -12.98 0.16 4.92
CA VAL A 30 -14.45 0.23 4.96
C VAL A 30 -15.01 0.36 3.55
N VAL A 31 -14.46 1.26 2.73
CA VAL A 31 -14.87 1.42 1.32
C VAL A 31 -14.72 0.10 0.56
N LEU A 32 -13.58 -0.59 0.73
CA LEU A 32 -13.35 -1.90 0.11
C LEU A 32 -14.34 -2.97 0.62
N ALA A 33 -14.63 -3.00 1.92
CA ALA A 33 -15.55 -3.97 2.51
C ALA A 33 -16.98 -3.79 1.95
N VAL A 34 -17.49 -2.54 1.93
CA VAL A 34 -18.83 -2.25 1.38
C VAL A 34 -18.86 -2.54 -0.12
N TRP A 35 -17.80 -2.20 -0.86
CA TRP A 35 -17.72 -2.49 -2.29
C TRP A 35 -17.72 -4.00 -2.57
N LEU A 36 -17.04 -4.81 -1.75
CA LEU A 36 -17.07 -6.27 -1.86
C LEU A 36 -18.48 -6.81 -1.68
N VAL A 37 -19.15 -6.46 -0.57
CA VAL A 37 -20.51 -6.91 -0.27
C VAL A 37 -21.46 -6.56 -1.41
N TRP A 38 -21.41 -5.31 -1.89
CA TRP A 38 -22.23 -4.88 -3.01
C TRP A 38 -21.95 -5.67 -4.30
N SER A 39 -20.68 -5.95 -4.60
CA SER A 39 -20.28 -6.71 -5.79
C SER A 39 -20.74 -8.17 -5.72
N VAL A 40 -20.63 -8.80 -4.54
CA VAL A 40 -21.11 -10.16 -4.28
C VAL A 40 -22.63 -10.25 -4.40
N VAL A 41 -23.38 -9.34 -3.78
CA VAL A 41 -24.86 -9.29 -3.86
C VAL A 41 -25.32 -9.19 -5.32
N ARG A 42 -24.68 -8.32 -6.12
CA ARG A 42 -25.00 -8.20 -7.56
C ARG A 42 -24.66 -9.45 -8.36
N MET A 43 -23.57 -10.14 -7.99
CA MET A 43 -23.18 -11.40 -8.62
C MET A 43 -24.21 -12.51 -8.35
N VAL A 44 -24.66 -12.66 -7.09
CA VAL A 44 -25.67 -13.63 -6.67
C VAL A 44 -27.00 -13.37 -7.38
N ARG A 45 -27.42 -12.11 -7.50
CA ARG A 45 -28.63 -11.70 -8.24
C ARG A 45 -28.53 -11.85 -9.76
N ARG A 46 -27.42 -12.42 -10.29
CA ARG A 46 -27.12 -12.65 -11.73
C ARG A 46 -27.21 -11.40 -12.62
N GLN A 47 -27.21 -10.20 -12.06
CA GLN A 47 -27.34 -8.93 -12.79
C GLN A 47 -26.00 -8.52 -13.44
N GLY A 48 -25.78 -8.97 -14.67
CA GLY A 48 -24.60 -8.59 -15.46
C GLY A 48 -23.32 -9.32 -15.03
N LYS A 49 -23.36 -10.65 -14.90
CA LYS A 49 -22.26 -11.52 -14.42
C LYS A 49 -20.85 -11.10 -14.88
N PRO A 50 -20.55 -10.87 -16.17
CA PRO A 50 -19.18 -10.53 -16.58
C PRO A 50 -18.69 -9.19 -16.04
N ALA A 51 -19.59 -8.21 -15.92
CA ALA A 51 -19.25 -6.90 -15.35
C ALA A 51 -19.02 -6.99 -13.84
N SER A 52 -19.69 -7.92 -13.15
CA SER A 52 -19.47 -8.17 -11.72
C SER A 52 -18.09 -8.79 -11.45
N TRP A 53 -17.66 -9.76 -12.28
CA TRP A 53 -16.31 -10.34 -12.16
C TRP A 53 -15.20 -9.33 -12.41
N ALA A 54 -15.33 -8.50 -13.45
CA ALA A 54 -14.39 -7.41 -13.66
C ALA A 54 -14.40 -6.39 -12.51
N GLY A 55 -15.57 -6.14 -11.90
CA GLY A 55 -15.67 -5.32 -10.68
C GLY A 55 -14.93 -5.93 -9.48
N LEU A 56 -15.03 -7.25 -9.27
CA LEU A 56 -14.27 -7.96 -8.23
C LEU A 56 -12.77 -7.95 -8.50
N ALA A 57 -12.35 -8.08 -9.77
CA ALA A 57 -10.94 -7.95 -10.14
C ALA A 57 -10.40 -6.55 -9.81
N ILE A 58 -11.14 -5.50 -10.16
CA ILE A 58 -10.78 -4.12 -9.79
C ILE A 58 -10.67 -3.98 -8.27
N TRP A 59 -11.66 -4.48 -7.53
CA TRP A 59 -11.65 -4.46 -6.07
C TRP A 59 -10.40 -5.14 -5.50
N ALA A 60 -10.01 -6.30 -6.04
CA ALA A 60 -8.84 -7.03 -5.58
C ALA A 60 -7.52 -6.31 -5.89
N TRP A 61 -7.42 -5.63 -7.04
CA TRP A 61 -6.30 -4.74 -7.34
C TRP A 61 -6.24 -3.53 -6.40
N CYS A 62 -7.38 -2.93 -6.06
CA CYS A 62 -7.45 -1.86 -5.08
C CYS A 62 -7.03 -2.35 -3.68
N LEU A 63 -7.46 -3.54 -3.27
CA LEU A 63 -7.00 -4.18 -2.03
C LEU A 63 -5.50 -4.44 -2.03
N HIS A 64 -4.96 -4.94 -3.16
CA HIS A 64 -3.52 -5.14 -3.30
C HIS A 64 -2.74 -3.82 -3.22
N LEU A 65 -3.25 -2.75 -3.85
CA LEU A 65 -2.66 -1.41 -3.74
C LEU A 65 -2.60 -0.95 -2.27
N VAL A 66 -3.68 -1.13 -1.50
CA VAL A 66 -3.67 -0.82 -0.05
C VAL A 66 -2.61 -1.66 0.67
N ALA A 67 -2.52 -2.95 0.38
CA ALA A 67 -1.51 -3.83 0.97
C ALA A 67 -0.07 -3.41 0.64
N LEU A 68 0.18 -2.94 -0.58
CA LEU A 68 1.48 -2.39 -1.01
C LEU A 68 1.83 -1.10 -0.27
N LEU A 69 0.89 -0.14 -0.22
CA LEU A 69 1.10 1.16 0.41
C LEU A 69 1.24 1.08 1.93
N LYS A 70 0.60 0.09 2.57
CA LYS A 70 0.71 -0.16 4.01
C LYS A 70 1.75 -1.22 4.38
N LEU A 71 2.41 -1.81 3.38
CA LEU A 71 3.42 -2.85 3.57
C LEU A 71 2.90 -4.03 4.41
N PHE A 72 1.64 -4.42 4.18
CA PHE A 72 1.04 -5.54 4.90
C PHE A 72 1.69 -6.87 4.49
N LEU A 73 1.83 -7.78 5.47
CA LEU A 73 2.41 -9.12 5.30
C LEU A 73 1.66 -9.97 4.25
N PHE A 74 0.37 -9.70 4.02
CA PHE A 74 -0.48 -10.41 3.07
C PHE A 74 -0.45 -9.84 1.63
N ARG A 75 0.56 -9.03 1.27
CA ARG A 75 0.73 -8.50 -0.10
C ARG A 75 0.78 -9.59 -1.17
N THR A 76 1.40 -10.74 -0.88
CA THR A 76 1.49 -11.87 -1.83
C THR A 76 0.12 -12.52 -2.06
N VAL A 77 -0.67 -12.68 -0.99
CA VAL A 77 -2.02 -13.26 -1.05
C VAL A 77 -2.96 -12.35 -1.85
N THR A 78 -2.89 -11.04 -1.61
CA THR A 78 -3.72 -10.06 -2.33
C THR A 78 -3.35 -9.96 -3.82
N LEU A 79 -2.06 -10.08 -4.16
CA LEU A 79 -1.62 -10.15 -5.56
C LEU A 79 -2.18 -11.40 -6.25
N ALA A 80 -2.02 -12.57 -5.64
CA ALA A 80 -2.52 -13.83 -6.18
C ALA A 80 -4.03 -13.78 -6.41
N LEU A 81 -4.77 -13.21 -5.45
CA LEU A 81 -6.22 -12.98 -5.58
C LEU A 81 -6.57 -12.04 -6.74
N ALA A 82 -5.85 -10.93 -6.89
CA ALA A 82 -6.07 -9.97 -7.95
C ALA A 82 -5.82 -10.59 -9.34
N LEU A 83 -4.75 -11.37 -9.48
CA LEU A 83 -4.42 -12.10 -10.71
C LEU A 83 -5.49 -13.15 -11.04
N LEU A 84 -5.88 -13.97 -10.07
CA LEU A 84 -6.93 -14.98 -10.23
C LEU A 84 -8.25 -14.37 -10.70
N LEU A 85 -8.70 -13.30 -10.04
CA LEU A 85 -9.97 -12.63 -10.39
C LEU A 85 -9.87 -11.92 -11.75
N THR A 86 -8.70 -11.38 -12.11
CA THR A 86 -8.45 -10.82 -13.44
C THR A 86 -8.57 -11.90 -14.51
N PHE A 87 -7.93 -13.05 -14.30
CA PHE A 87 -8.02 -14.18 -15.21
C PHE A 87 -9.47 -14.65 -15.40
N LEU A 88 -10.20 -14.85 -14.31
CA LEU A 88 -11.62 -15.24 -14.35
C LEU A 88 -12.47 -14.19 -15.10
N ALA A 89 -12.23 -12.90 -14.86
CA ALA A 89 -12.93 -11.82 -15.54
C ALA A 89 -12.68 -11.81 -17.06
N LEU A 90 -11.45 -12.11 -17.49
CA LEU A 90 -11.08 -12.19 -18.92
C LEU A 90 -11.68 -13.43 -19.59
N VAL A 91 -11.58 -14.62 -18.98
CA VAL A 91 -12.13 -15.88 -19.52
C VAL A 91 -13.64 -15.78 -19.75
N LEU A 92 -14.37 -15.25 -18.77
CA LEU A 92 -15.83 -15.09 -18.87
C LEU A 92 -16.26 -14.04 -19.90
N ARG A 93 -15.33 -13.19 -20.34
CA ARG A 93 -15.58 -12.09 -21.26
C ARG A 93 -15.16 -12.37 -22.69
N ILE A 94 -14.16 -13.23 -22.92
CA ILE A 94 -13.70 -13.67 -24.25
C ILE A 94 -14.87 -14.13 -25.13
N ARG A 95 -15.89 -14.77 -24.53
CA ARG A 95 -17.06 -15.27 -25.26
C ARG A 95 -18.14 -14.21 -25.57
N ARG A 96 -17.90 -12.92 -25.29
CA ARG A 96 -18.91 -11.84 -25.47
C ARG A 96 -18.34 -10.66 -26.26
N LYS A 97 -19.05 -10.25 -27.31
CA LYS A 97 -18.81 -9.00 -28.05
C LYS A 97 -19.67 -7.86 -27.48
N PRO A 98 -19.19 -6.60 -27.43
CA PRO A 98 -17.81 -6.19 -27.68
C PRO A 98 -16.89 -6.54 -26.50
N PHE A 99 -15.66 -6.95 -26.82
CA PHE A 99 -14.63 -7.31 -25.84
C PHE A 99 -14.23 -6.09 -24.99
N TRP A 100 -13.95 -4.97 -25.66
CA TRP A 100 -13.55 -3.70 -25.07
C TRP A 100 -14.76 -2.96 -24.49
N SER A 101 -14.82 -2.87 -23.16
CA SER A 101 -15.88 -2.13 -22.46
C SER A 101 -15.31 -1.16 -21.43
N PRO A 102 -16.11 -0.18 -20.97
CA PRO A 102 -15.70 0.76 -19.93
C PRO A 102 -15.20 0.09 -18.64
N THR A 103 -15.74 -1.08 -18.27
CA THR A 103 -15.28 -1.80 -17.07
C THR A 103 -13.89 -2.41 -17.29
N LEU A 104 -13.61 -2.91 -18.49
CA LEU A 104 -12.29 -3.43 -18.83
C LEU A 104 -11.26 -2.29 -18.89
N GLN A 105 -11.68 -1.07 -19.27
CA GLN A 105 -10.80 0.11 -19.33
C GLN A 105 -10.35 0.48 -17.93
N LYS A 106 -11.30 0.48 -16.99
CA LYS A 106 -11.02 0.69 -15.57
C LYS A 106 -10.12 -0.40 -15.00
N LEU A 107 -10.37 -1.68 -15.32
CA LEU A 107 -9.52 -2.77 -14.87
C LEU A 107 -8.09 -2.63 -15.40
N ALA A 108 -7.91 -2.34 -16.70
CA ALA A 108 -6.61 -2.11 -17.29
C ALA A 108 -5.91 -0.89 -16.67
N GLY A 109 -6.63 0.22 -16.46
CA GLY A 109 -6.07 1.42 -15.82
C GLY A 109 -5.61 1.16 -14.38
N VAL A 110 -6.43 0.47 -13.58
CA VAL A 110 -6.05 0.10 -12.20
C VAL A 110 -4.89 -0.89 -12.20
N PHE A 111 -4.89 -1.88 -13.10
CA PHE A 111 -3.77 -2.81 -13.26
C PHE A 111 -2.46 -2.05 -13.56
N ILE A 112 -2.46 -1.18 -14.57
CA ILE A 112 -1.29 -0.39 -14.95
C ILE A 112 -0.80 0.47 -13.78
N LEU A 113 -1.71 1.17 -13.10
CA LEU A 113 -1.37 1.98 -11.93
C LEU A 113 -0.66 1.15 -10.85
N VAL A 114 -1.20 -0.04 -10.52
CA VAL A 114 -0.60 -0.90 -9.49
C VAL A 114 0.75 -1.45 -9.96
N MET A 115 0.90 -1.81 -11.23
CA MET A 115 2.19 -2.25 -11.78
C MET A 115 3.24 -1.14 -11.71
N LEU A 116 2.88 0.11 -12.00
CA LEU A 116 3.79 1.24 -11.85
C LEU A 116 4.25 1.41 -10.39
N VAL A 117 3.34 1.28 -9.42
CA VAL A 117 3.67 1.34 -7.98
C VAL A 117 4.54 0.15 -7.53
N MET A 118 4.34 -1.02 -8.13
CA MET A 118 5.16 -2.21 -7.86
C MET A 118 6.54 -2.15 -8.49
N ALA A 119 6.68 -1.46 -9.62
CA ALA A 119 7.95 -1.27 -10.31
C ALA A 119 8.92 -0.37 -9.53
N GLN A 120 8.40 0.47 -8.62
CA GLN A 120 9.24 1.29 -7.76
C GLN A 120 9.88 0.47 -6.62
N PRO A 121 11.15 0.76 -6.28
CA PRO A 121 11.79 0.25 -5.07
C PRO A 121 10.93 0.47 -3.82
N THR A 122 11.08 -0.40 -2.84
CA THR A 122 10.29 -0.32 -1.61
C THR A 122 10.66 0.91 -0.80
N SER A 123 11.94 1.31 -0.78
CA SER A 123 12.39 2.55 -0.15
C SER A 123 11.73 3.78 -0.77
N GLU A 124 11.77 3.94 -2.09
CA GLU A 124 11.15 5.08 -2.81
C GLU A 124 9.64 5.15 -2.59
N ARG A 125 8.96 4.00 -2.69
CA ARG A 125 7.52 3.93 -2.41
C ARG A 125 7.23 4.31 -0.97
N PHE A 126 8.03 3.85 -0.01
CA PHE A 126 7.84 4.19 1.40
C PHE A 126 8.07 5.69 1.64
N TRP A 127 9.15 6.24 1.08
CA TRP A 127 9.49 7.65 1.15
C TRP A 127 8.36 8.53 0.66
N THR A 128 7.89 8.30 -0.57
CA THR A 128 6.83 9.11 -1.20
C THR A 128 5.51 9.04 -0.44
N THR A 129 5.17 7.89 0.14
CA THR A 129 3.85 7.65 0.73
C THR A 129 3.78 7.81 2.25
N ASN A 130 4.93 7.89 2.94
CA ASN A 130 4.98 7.98 4.41
C ASN A 130 5.90 9.08 4.95
N LEU A 131 6.87 9.59 4.18
CA LEU A 131 7.81 10.61 4.65
C LEU A 131 7.66 11.93 3.90
N TRP A 132 7.72 11.93 2.56
CA TRP A 132 7.81 13.15 1.76
C TRP A 132 6.69 14.18 2.03
N LEU A 133 5.47 13.69 2.22
CA LEU A 133 4.26 14.50 2.45
C LEU A 133 3.75 14.40 3.89
N SER A 134 4.53 13.81 4.81
CA SER A 134 4.16 13.74 6.21
C SER A 134 4.46 15.08 6.89
N VAL A 135 3.45 15.65 7.54
CA VAL A 135 3.60 16.86 8.37
C VAL A 135 4.47 16.57 9.59
N GLU A 136 4.46 15.34 10.08
CA GLU A 136 5.20 14.86 11.26
C GLU A 136 6.58 14.30 10.90
N ARG A 137 7.06 14.49 9.65
CA ARG A 137 8.34 13.93 9.19
C ARG A 137 9.51 14.29 10.11
N GLY A 138 9.53 15.49 10.71
CA GLY A 138 10.62 15.91 11.59
C GLY A 138 10.64 15.22 12.95
N THR A 139 9.52 14.60 13.37
CA THR A 139 9.32 14.07 14.73
C THR A 139 9.03 12.58 14.74
N ASP A 140 8.82 11.94 13.58
CA ASP A 140 8.48 10.52 13.49
C ASP A 140 9.73 9.62 13.40
N ALA A 141 10.33 9.32 14.55
CA ALA A 141 11.48 8.43 14.65
C ALA A 141 11.20 7.04 14.04
N ARG A 142 9.97 6.54 14.18
CA ARG A 142 9.56 5.18 13.76
C ARG A 142 9.50 5.06 12.24
N SER A 143 9.00 6.08 11.54
CA SER A 143 9.00 6.08 10.07
C SER A 143 10.41 6.21 9.50
N TRP A 144 11.27 7.04 10.10
CA TRP A 144 12.66 7.19 9.67
C TRP A 144 13.47 5.91 9.83
N ASP A 145 13.33 5.26 10.98
CA ASP A 145 13.97 3.99 11.27
C ASP A 145 13.47 2.85 10.35
N LYS A 146 12.17 2.81 10.04
CA LYS A 146 11.66 1.86 9.04
C LYS A 146 12.19 2.15 7.64
N TYR A 147 12.40 3.41 7.30
CA TYR A 147 12.96 3.82 6.02
C TYR A 147 14.44 3.43 5.88
N SER A 148 15.25 3.62 6.92
CA SER A 148 16.65 3.19 6.93
C SER A 148 16.78 1.68 6.72
N TYR A 149 15.87 0.89 7.30
CA TYR A 149 15.81 -0.54 7.03
C TYR A 149 15.56 -0.85 5.53
N PHE A 150 14.62 -0.17 4.87
CA PHE A 150 14.38 -0.40 3.44
C PHE A 150 15.57 0.00 2.57
N LEU A 151 16.24 1.10 2.89
CA LEU A 151 17.46 1.52 2.19
C LEU A 151 18.58 0.49 2.35
N THR A 152 18.76 -0.04 3.56
CA THR A 152 19.74 -1.10 3.84
C THR A 152 19.47 -2.35 3.01
N ARG A 153 18.20 -2.80 2.97
CA ARG A 153 17.79 -3.97 2.17
C ARG A 153 17.99 -3.80 0.67
N GLU A 154 18.07 -2.56 0.21
CA GLU A 154 18.26 -2.20 -1.20
C GLU A 154 19.71 -1.81 -1.52
N GLY A 155 20.64 -1.87 -0.55
CA GLY A 155 22.06 -1.61 -0.74
C GLY A 155 22.47 -0.14 -0.61
N HIS A 156 21.56 0.75 -0.24
CA HIS A 156 21.80 2.19 -0.10
C HIS A 156 22.31 2.53 1.31
N MET A 157 23.51 2.05 1.67
CA MET A 157 24.04 2.11 3.04
C MET A 157 24.22 3.54 3.58
N ASP A 158 24.79 4.44 2.77
CA ASP A 158 25.02 5.83 3.20
C ASP A 158 23.70 6.56 3.51
N GLN A 159 22.71 6.38 2.64
CA GLN A 159 21.36 6.94 2.83
C GLN A 159 20.66 6.30 4.02
N ALA A 160 20.89 5.00 4.26
CA ALA A 160 20.32 4.31 5.41
C ALA A 160 20.89 4.87 6.73
N LEU A 161 22.18 5.17 6.79
CA LEU A 161 22.81 5.82 7.94
C LEU A 161 22.26 7.23 8.16
N GLU A 162 22.09 8.02 7.10
CA GLU A 162 21.47 9.35 7.18
C GLU A 162 20.01 9.28 7.69
N ALA A 163 19.22 8.32 7.17
CA ALA A 163 17.86 8.09 7.64
C ALA A 163 17.81 7.65 9.12
N ASN A 164 18.78 6.84 9.58
CA ASN A 164 18.89 6.46 10.99
C ASN A 164 19.29 7.66 11.88
N GLU A 165 20.17 8.55 11.41
CA GLU A 165 20.47 9.81 12.12
C GLU A 165 19.23 10.69 12.27
N HIS A 166 18.39 10.77 11.25
CA HIS A 166 17.10 11.45 11.37
C HIS A 166 16.19 10.79 12.41
N ALA A 167 16.17 9.45 12.50
CA ALA A 167 15.43 8.74 13.53
C ALA A 167 15.95 9.07 14.94
N LEU A 168 17.27 9.07 15.15
CA LEU A 168 17.92 9.45 16.41
C LEU A 168 17.59 10.90 16.79
N ALA A 169 17.68 11.83 15.85
CA ALA A 169 17.34 13.23 16.09
C ALA A 169 15.87 13.41 16.49
N ALA A 170 14.95 12.72 15.81
CA ALA A 170 13.53 12.74 16.14
C ALA A 170 13.24 12.17 17.53
N ALA A 171 13.84 11.03 17.89
CA ALA A 171 13.67 10.41 19.22
C ALA A 171 14.21 11.33 20.34
N ARG A 172 15.39 11.93 20.16
CA ARG A 172 15.95 12.92 21.10
C ARG A 172 15.05 14.14 21.27
N ALA A 173 14.52 14.67 20.17
CA ALA A 173 13.62 15.83 20.22
C ALA A 173 12.29 15.53 20.91
N ALA A 174 11.82 14.28 20.83
CA ALA A 174 10.61 13.80 21.49
C ALA A 174 10.81 13.36 22.95
N GLY A 175 12.08 13.24 23.41
CA GLY A 175 12.40 12.71 24.74
C GLY A 175 12.16 11.20 24.88
N GLU A 176 12.20 10.46 23.77
CA GLU A 176 12.05 8.99 23.73
C GLU A 176 13.42 8.32 23.99
N ASP A 177 13.98 8.53 25.19
CA ASP A 177 15.32 8.06 25.57
C ASP A 177 15.45 6.53 25.54
N ASP A 178 14.35 5.81 25.69
CA ASP A 178 14.27 4.35 25.61
C ASP A 178 14.54 3.81 24.18
N LEU A 179 14.31 4.63 23.15
CA LEU A 179 14.54 4.25 21.76
C LEU A 179 16.00 4.43 21.32
N LEU A 180 16.75 5.32 21.97
CA LEU A 180 18.11 5.70 21.53
C LEU A 180 19.07 4.50 21.46
N PRO A 181 19.16 3.62 22.48
CA PRO A 181 20.06 2.46 22.40
C PRO A 181 19.68 1.50 21.27
N LEU A 182 18.39 1.36 21.00
CA LEU A 182 17.89 0.49 19.93
C LEU A 182 18.19 1.06 18.54
N LEU A 183 18.10 2.38 18.38
CA LEU A 183 18.46 3.08 17.14
C LEU A 183 19.97 3.06 16.88
N GLU A 184 20.79 3.18 17.93
CA GLU A 184 22.25 3.06 17.85
C GLU A 184 22.67 1.63 17.45
N LEU A 185 22.08 0.61 18.06
CA LEU A 185 22.31 -0.79 17.66
C LEU A 185 21.97 -1.02 16.18
N ARG A 186 20.89 -0.39 15.70
CA ARG A 186 20.50 -0.49 14.28
C ARG A 186 21.48 0.24 13.38
N ARG A 187 22.04 1.37 13.81
CA ARG A 187 23.11 2.06 13.08
C ARG A 187 24.31 1.16 12.85
N GLU A 188 24.73 0.41 13.87
CA GLU A 188 25.82 -0.57 13.76
C GLU A 188 25.46 -1.68 12.76
N ALA A 189 24.23 -2.20 12.82
CA ALA A 189 23.75 -3.20 11.87
C ALA A 189 23.67 -2.68 10.42
N ILE A 190 23.31 -1.41 10.21
CA ILE A 190 23.36 -0.76 8.90
C ILE A 190 24.81 -0.68 8.41
N ALA A 191 25.73 -0.23 9.27
CA ALA A 191 27.14 -0.05 8.93
C ALA A 191 27.83 -1.38 8.58
N SER A 192 27.44 -2.48 9.23
CA SER A 192 27.91 -3.83 8.92
C SER A 192 27.19 -4.49 7.73
N GLY A 193 26.07 -3.91 7.27
CA GLY A 193 25.20 -4.49 6.26
C GLY A 193 24.41 -5.72 6.73
N ASP A 194 24.44 -6.03 8.03
CA ASP A 194 23.85 -7.22 8.62
C ASP A 194 22.59 -6.89 9.43
N TRP A 195 21.58 -6.36 8.74
CA TRP A 195 20.24 -6.17 9.31
C TRP A 195 19.24 -7.18 8.69
N PRO A 196 19.15 -8.41 9.24
CA PRO A 196 18.43 -9.51 8.61
C PRO A 196 16.90 -9.34 8.61
N GLY A 197 16.36 -8.61 9.58
CA GLY A 197 14.92 -8.42 9.73
C GLY A 197 14.55 -7.18 10.54
N TYR A 198 13.42 -6.58 10.18
CA TYR A 198 12.89 -5.41 10.86
C TYR A 198 11.94 -5.80 12.00
N GLY A 199 12.28 -5.39 13.22
CA GLY A 199 11.35 -5.34 14.35
C GLY A 199 10.86 -3.90 14.57
N PRO A 200 9.55 -3.65 14.75
CA PRO A 200 9.07 -2.30 15.02
C PRO A 200 9.61 -1.77 16.35
N LEU A 201 9.90 -0.46 16.41
CA LEU A 201 10.17 0.23 17.68
C LEU A 201 8.92 0.16 18.58
N PRO A 202 9.10 0.05 19.92
CA PRO A 202 7.97 0.05 20.85
C PRO A 202 7.14 1.34 20.73
N HIS A 203 5.85 1.20 21.02
CA HIS A 203 4.96 2.35 21.23
C HIS A 203 4.97 2.70 22.73
N PRO A 204 4.88 4.00 23.07
CA PRO A 204 4.73 4.43 24.47
C PRO A 204 3.42 3.91 25.08
#